data_AF-A0A1Y1QG49-F1
#
_entry.id   AF-A0A1Y1QG49-F1
#
_cell.length_a   1.000
_cell.length_b   1.000
_cell.length_c   1.000
_cell.angle_alpha   90.00
_cell.angle_beta   90.00
_cell.angle_gamma   90.00
#
_symmetry.space_group_name_H-M   'P 1'
#
loop_
_entity.id
_entity.type
_entity.pdbx_description
1 polymer ?
#
loop_
_entity_poly.entity_id
_entity_poly.type
_entity_poly.pdbx_seq_one_letter_code
_entity_poly.pdbx_strand_id
1 'polypeptide(L)' 'MDKKAISPFPLRLEPDLRKVLEDSARKNERSLQAEIAARLLESTGLKSDSDKSEEARIRRIAQEVFLELGKAGIHSP' A
#
# COMPACT_ATOMS: atom_id res chain seq x y z
N MET A 1 -7.97 -23.06 6.81
CA MET A 1 -7.62 -22.53 8.13
C MET A 1 -6.58 -21.45 7.92
N ASP A 2 -7.03 -20.21 7.79
CA ASP A 2 -6.18 -19.03 7.64
C ASP A 2 -5.33 -18.88 8.90
N LYS A 3 -4.05 -19.26 8.80
CA LYS A 3 -3.05 -18.84 9.77
C LYS A 3 -2.99 -17.32 9.65
N LYS A 4 -3.75 -16.60 10.48
CA LYS A 4 -3.46 -15.18 10.78
C LYS A 4 -1.96 -15.14 11.02
N ALA A 5 -1.22 -14.52 10.10
CA ALA A 5 0.20 -14.34 10.23
C ALA A 5 0.41 -13.46 11.45
N ILE A 6 0.52 -14.09 12.63
CA ILE A 6 0.91 -13.41 13.85
C ILE A 6 2.29 -12.89 13.54
N SER A 7 2.45 -11.56 13.54
CA SER A 7 3.76 -10.94 13.38
C SER A 7 4.75 -11.69 14.27
N PRO A 8 5.86 -12.20 13.74
CA PRO A 8 6.78 -13.05 14.48
C PRO A 8 7.38 -12.34 15.71
N PHE A 9 7.18 -11.02 15.82
CA PHE A 9 7.62 -10.20 16.93
C PHE A 9 6.44 -9.46 17.57
N PRO A 10 6.00 -9.86 18.79
CA PRO A 10 4.99 -9.11 19.53
C PRO A 10 5.59 -7.77 20.01
N LEU A 11 5.00 -6.66 19.58
CA LEU A 11 5.38 -5.32 20.03
C LEU A 11 4.60 -4.96 21.29
N ARG A 12 5.32 -4.59 22.36
CA ARG A 12 4.70 -3.97 23.55
C ARG A 12 4.59 -2.47 23.29
N LEU A 13 3.36 -1.97 23.31
CA LEU A 13 3.05 -0.55 23.13
C LEU A 13 2.43 -0.02 24.40
N GLU A 14 2.86 1.16 24.82
CA GLU A 14 2.17 1.91 25.86
C GLU A 14 0.72 2.21 25.44
N PRO A 15 -0.26 2.23 26.37
CA PRO A 15 -1.68 2.37 26.04
C PRO A 15 -1.99 3.61 25.18
N ASP A 16 -1.36 4.73 25.49
CA ASP A 16 -1.58 5.99 24.76
C ASP A 16 -1.02 5.92 23.34
N LEU A 17 0.18 5.35 23.17
CA LEU A 17 0.80 5.15 21.86
C LEU A 17 -0.05 4.21 21.01
N ARG A 18 -0.56 3.14 21.61
CA ARG A 18 -1.46 2.19 20.92
C ARG A 18 -2.69 2.90 20.39
N LYS A 19 -3.35 3.70 21.23
CA LYS A 19 -4.55 4.46 20.86
C LYS A 19 -4.29 5.38 19.66
N VAL A 20 -3.19 6.15 19.71
CA VAL A 20 -2.80 7.05 18.61
C VAL A 20 -2.56 6.27 17.31
N LEU A 21 -1.91 5.11 17.38
CA LEU A 21 -1.67 4.27 16.20
C LEU A 21 -2.95 3.63 15.65
N GLU A 22 -3.88 3.21 16.52
CA GLU A 22 -5.17 2.66 16.13
C GLU A 22 -6.06 3.72 15.45
N ASP A 23 -6.05 4.95 15.95
CA ASP A 23 -6.77 6.08 15.34
C ASP A 23 -6.17 6.44 13.97
N SER A 24 -4.84 6.45 13.86
CA SER A 24 -4.14 6.66 12.58
C SER A 24 -4.46 5.56 11.57
N ALA A 25 -4.41 4.29 12.00
CA ALA A 25 -4.72 3.15 11.15
C ALA A 25 -6.15 3.23 10.60
N ARG A 26 -7.12 3.62 11.44
CA ARG A 26 -8.52 3.85 11.03
C ARG A 26 -8.63 4.96 9.99
N LYS A 27 -7.93 6.08 10.20
CA LYS A 27 -7.93 7.22 9.28
C LYS A 27 -7.36 6.86 7.90
N ASN A 28 -6.38 5.96 7.86
CA ASN A 28 -5.71 5.51 6.63
C ASN A 28 -6.32 4.22 6.03
N GLU A 29 -7.43 3.72 6.57
CA GLU A 29 -8.07 2.47 6.13
C GLU A 29 -7.12 1.26 6.13
N ARG A 30 -6.20 1.21 7.11
CA ARG A 30 -5.19 0.17 7.27
C ARG A 30 -5.39 -0.62 8.56
N SER A 31 -4.84 -1.84 8.60
CA SER A 31 -4.68 -2.56 9.87
C SER A 31 -3.62 -1.87 10.73
N LEU A 32 -3.68 -2.04 12.06
CA LEU A 32 -2.66 -1.50 12.97
C LEU A 32 -1.24 -1.94 12.58
N GLN A 33 -1.08 -3.18 12.13
CA GLN A 33 0.21 -3.70 11.67
C GLN A 33 0.70 -3.00 10.39
N ALA A 34 -0.18 -2.81 9.41
CA ALA A 34 0.14 -2.12 8.17
C ALA A 34 0.50 -0.65 8.40
N GLU A 35 -0.19 0.01 9.34
CA GLU A 35 0.11 1.39 9.74
C GLU A 35 1.48 1.50 10.43
N ILE A 36 1.81 0.58 11.35
CA ILE A 36 3.14 0.54 12.00
C ILE A 36 4.22 0.34 10.94
N ALA A 37 4.04 -0.62 10.02
CA ALA A 37 5.00 -0.85 8.94
C ALA A 37 5.17 0.38 8.05
N ALA A 38 4.07 1.04 7.66
CA ALA A 38 4.11 2.25 6.83
C ALA A 38 4.91 3.38 7.50
N ARG A 39 4.66 3.64 8.79
CA ARG A 39 5.39 4.65 9.56
C ARG A 39 6.88 4.33 9.72
N LEU A 40 7.23 3.06 9.87
CA LEU A 40 8.63 2.62 9.93
C LEU A 40 9.32 2.75 8.57
N LEU A 41 8.63 2.45 7.47
CA LEU A 41 9.16 2.67 6.12
C LEU A 41 9.40 4.16 5.86
N GLU A 42 8.45 5.02 6.25
CA GLU A 42 8.57 6.48 6.14
C GLU A 42 9.74 7.00 6.97
N SER A 43 9.88 6.58 8.24
CA SER A 43 10.94 7.06 9.13
C SER A 43 12.34 6.60 8.72
N THR A 44 12.44 5.44 8.07
CA THR A 44 13.72 4.89 7.58
C THR A 44 14.07 5.35 6.16
N GLY A 45 13.14 6.00 5.45
CA GLY A 45 13.29 6.34 4.04
C GLY A 45 13.32 5.12 3.11
N LEU A 46 12.98 3.94 3.63
CA LEU A 46 12.88 2.71 2.85
C LEU A 46 11.64 2.80 1.96
N LYS A 47 11.84 3.03 0.66
CA LYS A 47 10.76 2.91 -0.33
C LYS A 47 10.37 1.45 -0.45
N SER A 48 9.10 1.13 -0.24
CA SER A 48 8.60 -0.22 -0.47
C SER A 48 8.83 -0.59 -1.94
N ASP A 49 9.46 -1.73 -2.22
CA ASP A 49 9.54 -2.25 -3.58
C ASP A 49 8.14 -2.57 -4.15
N SER A 50 7.11 -2.68 -3.29
CA SER A 50 5.71 -2.76 -3.73
C SER A 50 5.26 -1.51 -4.48
N ASP A 51 5.69 -0.30 -4.09
CA ASP A 51 5.27 0.93 -4.78
C ASP A 51 5.83 0.99 -6.20
N LYS A 52 7.06 0.51 -6.41
CA LYS A 52 7.64 0.38 -7.74
C LYS A 52 6.89 -0.65 -8.59
N SER A 53 6.43 -1.74 -7.98
CA SER A 53 5.65 -2.80 -8.64
C SER A 53 4.23 -2.34 -9.00
N GLU A 54 3.57 -1.60 -8.11
CA GLU A 54 2.26 -0.99 -8.32
C GLU A 54 2.32 0.03 -9.45
N GLU A 55 3.29 0.94 -9.41
CA GLU A 55 3.48 1.95 -10.45
C GLU A 55 3.81 1.31 -11.80
N ALA A 56 4.63 0.25 -11.82
CA ALA A 56 4.90 -0.51 -13.04
C ALA A 56 3.64 -1.20 -13.58
N ARG A 57 2.76 -1.72 -12.72
CA ARG A 57 1.47 -2.28 -13.13
C ARG A 57 0.54 -1.21 -13.71
N ILE A 58 0.41 -0.06 -13.05
CA ILE A 58 -0.42 1.05 -13.53
C ILE A 58 0.07 1.53 -14.90
N ARG A 59 1.39 1.69 -15.07
CA ARG A 59 1.99 2.06 -16.35
C ARG A 59 1.71 1.03 -17.44
N ARG A 60 1.77 -0.26 -17.12
CA ARG A 60 1.46 -1.35 -18.07
C ARG A 60 0.00 -1.29 -18.52
N ILE A 61 -0.93 -1.14 -17.58
CA ILE A 61 -2.36 -1.02 -17.87
C ILE A 61 -2.62 0.21 -18.74
N ALA A 62 -2.02 1.36 -18.43
CA ALA A 62 -2.16 2.57 -19.23
C ALA A 62 -1.67 2.39 -20.67
N GLN A 63 -0.57 1.67 -20.88
CA GLN A 63 -0.05 1.35 -22.22
C GLN A 63 -0.99 0.42 -23.00
N GLU A 64 -1.51 -0.62 -22.35
CA GLU A 64 -2.45 -1.57 -22.97
C GLU A 64 -3.75 -0.87 -23.38
N VAL A 65 -4.31 -0.02 -22.51
CA VAL A 65 -5.51 0.77 -22.83
C VAL A 65 -5.26 1.72 -24.01
N PHE A 66 -4.11 2.39 -24.06
CA PHE A 66 -3.77 3.29 -25.17
C PHE A 66 -3.68 2.56 -26.51
N LEU A 67 -3.07 1.37 -26.52
CA LEU A 67 -2.95 0.54 -27.72
C LEU A 67 -4.31 0.03 -28.20
N GLU A 68 -5.18 -0.41 -27.28
CA GLU A 68 -6.53 -0.86 -27.63
C GLU A 68 -7.40 0.29 -28.18
N LEU A 69 -7.29 1.50 -27.62
CA LEU A 69 -7.98 2.68 -28.15
C LEU A 69 -7.49 3.07 -29.57
N GLY A 70 -6.20 2.94 -29.84
CA GLY A 70 -5.61 3.19 -31.17
C GLY A 70 -6.06 2.16 -32.22
N LYS A 71 -6.20 0.89 -31.84
CA LYS A 71 -6.74 -0.18 -32.71
C LYS A 71 -8.23 -0.02 -32.98
N ALA A 72 -8.98 0.51 -32.02
CA ALA A 72 -10.42 0.78 -32.16
C ALA A 72 -10.74 1.96 -33.10
N GLY A 73 -9.74 2.60 -33.70
CA GLY A 73 -9.97 3.66 -34.69
C GLY A 73 -10.54 4.96 -34.11
N ILE A 74 -10.48 5.15 -32.79
CA ILE A 74 -10.86 6.42 -32.16
C ILE A 74 -9.68 7.38 -32.28
N HIS A 75 -9.50 7.94 -33.48
CA HIS A 75 -8.85 9.25 -33.60
C HIS A 75 -9.79 10.27 -32.95
N SER A 76 -9.35 10.89 -31.85
CA SER A 76 -9.93 12.18 -31.47
C SER A 76 -9.60 13.17 -32.59
N PRO A 77 -10.55 14.00 -33.05
CA PRO A 77 -10.19 15.25 -33.73
C PRO A 77 -9.37 16.14 -32.79
#